data_AF-A0A1H0LNV2-F1
#
_entry.id   AF-A0A1H0LNV2-F1
#
_cell.length_a   1.000
_cell.length_b   1.000
_cell.length_c   1.000
_cell.angle_alpha   90.00
_cell.angle_beta   90.00
_cell.angle_gamma   90.00
#
_symmetry.space_group_name_H-M   'P 1'
#
loop_
_entity.id
_entity.type
_entity.pdbx_description
1 polymer ?
#
loop_
_entity_poly.entity_id
_entity_poly.type
_entity_poly.pdbx_seq_one_letter_code
_entity_poly.pdbx_strand_id
1 'polypeptide(L)'
;MADGRSAWARRMRDLMALHLSDLGGEGAVSAAEKSLIRRAATLTVELERMEERFATDGEADADALDLYSRTSGNLRRLLEAIGLTGRARDVTPALSTCIERRLT
;
A
#
# COMPACT_ATOMS: atom_id res chain seq x y z
N MET A 1 0.12 -18.24 17.82
CA MET A 1 -0.73 -17.17 17.28
C MET A 1 -0.51 -15.96 18.17
N ALA A 2 0.34 -15.01 17.76
CA ALA A 2 0.59 -13.82 18.59
C ALA A 2 -0.71 -13.05 18.75
N ASP A 3 -1.09 -12.73 19.99
CA ASP A 3 -2.32 -12.04 20.36
C ASP A 3 -2.68 -10.96 19.33
N GLY A 4 -3.90 -10.99 18.79
CA GLY A 4 -4.44 -10.01 17.83
C GLY A 4 -4.54 -8.56 18.37
N ARG A 5 -3.92 -8.31 19.53
CA ARG A 5 -3.76 -7.03 20.22
C ARG A 5 -2.38 -6.38 19.99
N SER A 6 -1.44 -7.05 19.32
CA SER A 6 -0.16 -6.41 18.97
C SER A 6 -0.38 -5.16 18.12
N ALA A 7 0.49 -4.16 18.26
CA ALA A 7 0.42 -2.93 17.45
C ALA A 7 0.36 -3.25 15.94
N TRP A 8 1.10 -4.29 15.52
CA TRP A 8 1.12 -4.79 14.15
C TRP A 8 -0.19 -5.45 13.70
N ALA A 9 -0.89 -6.16 14.60
CA ALA A 9 -2.22 -6.69 14.28
C ALA A 9 -3.26 -5.56 14.10
N ARG A 10 -3.13 -4.44 14.85
CA ARG A 10 -3.94 -3.24 14.62
C ARG A 10 -3.60 -2.60 13.28
N ARG A 11 -2.31 -2.36 13.01
CA ARG A 11 -1.82 -1.79 11.75
C ARG A 11 -2.28 -2.59 10.53
N MET A 12 -2.21 -3.92 10.60
CA MET A 12 -2.71 -4.79 9.53
C MET A 12 -4.22 -4.59 9.28
N ARG A 13 -5.04 -4.49 10.33
CA ARG A 13 -6.49 -4.24 10.18
C ARG A 13 -6.77 -2.87 9.59
N ASP A 14 -6.01 -1.85 9.99
CA ASP A 14 -6.14 -0.49 9.46
C ASP A 14 -5.82 -0.48 7.95
N LEU A 15 -4.73 -1.13 7.53
CA LEU A 15 -4.36 -1.27 6.12
C LEU A 15 -5.42 -2.04 5.32
N MET A 16 -5.98 -3.11 5.88
CA MET A 16 -7.08 -3.84 5.24
C MET A 16 -8.31 -2.94 5.05
N ALA A 17 -8.66 -2.13 6.04
CA ALA A 17 -9.79 -1.20 5.96
C ALA A 17 -9.55 -0.10 4.91
N LEU A 18 -8.32 0.42 4.81
CA LEU A 18 -7.92 1.39 3.78
C LEU A 18 -8.06 0.81 2.38
N HIS A 19 -7.47 -0.37 2.12
CA HIS A 19 -7.58 -1.02 0.82
C HIS A 19 -9.03 -1.36 0.45
N LEU A 20 -9.83 -1.77 1.43
CA LEU A 20 -11.26 -2.01 1.22
C LEU A 20 -12.00 -0.72 0.85
N SER A 21 -11.69 0.39 1.53
CA SER A 21 -12.24 1.72 1.21
C SER A 21 -11.86 2.16 -0.20
N ASP A 22 -10.60 1.98 -0.61
CA ASP A 22 -10.12 2.35 -1.94
C ASP A 22 -10.81 1.57 -3.06
N LEU A 23 -11.26 0.35 -2.76
CA LEU A 23 -12.00 -0.52 -3.67
C LEU A 23 -13.52 -0.33 -3.64
N GLY A 24 -14.02 0.65 -2.86
CA GLY A 24 -15.45 0.95 -2.78
C GLY A 24 -16.23 0.23 -1.68
N GLY A 25 -15.53 -0.39 -0.72
CA GLY A 25 -16.11 -0.97 0.50
C GLY A 25 -16.45 -2.46 0.45
N GLU A 26 -16.97 -2.99 1.57
CA GLU A 26 -17.27 -4.42 1.81
C GLU A 26 -18.05 -5.12 0.69
N GLY A 27 -19.01 -4.41 0.08
CA GLY A 27 -19.91 -4.94 -0.95
C GLY A 27 -19.36 -4.86 -2.38
N ALA A 28 -18.30 -4.10 -2.60
CA ALA A 28 -17.66 -3.96 -3.91
C ALA A 28 -16.55 -4.99 -4.15
N VAL A 29 -16.18 -5.77 -3.12
CA VAL A 29 -15.00 -6.63 -3.13
C VAL A 29 -15.38 -8.10 -2.92
N SER A 30 -14.93 -8.95 -3.83
CA SER A 30 -15.12 -10.40 -3.79
C SER A 30 -14.33 -11.06 -2.65
N ALA A 31 -14.69 -12.30 -2.29
CA ALA A 31 -13.94 -13.08 -1.30
C ALA A 31 -12.47 -13.32 -1.72
N ALA A 32 -12.21 -13.46 -3.02
CA ALA A 32 -10.86 -13.63 -3.55
C ALA A 32 -10.02 -12.36 -3.34
N GLU A 33 -10.58 -11.19 -3.65
CA GLU A 33 -9.92 -9.89 -3.43
C GLU A 33 -9.73 -9.62 -1.93
N LYS A 34 -10.69 -9.94 -1.06
CA LYS A 34 -10.51 -9.87 0.41
C LYS A 34 -9.31 -10.71 0.87
N SER A 35 -9.11 -11.88 0.25
CA SER A 35 -7.95 -12.74 0.50
C SER A 35 -6.63 -12.08 0.07
N LEU A 36 -6.61 -11.37 -1.06
CA LEU A 36 -5.45 -10.63 -1.55
C LEU A 36 -5.16 -9.40 -0.68
N ILE A 37 -6.18 -8.62 -0.30
CA ILE A 37 -6.07 -7.46 0.61
C ILE A 37 -5.39 -7.86 1.92
N ARG A 38 -5.81 -8.98 2.53
CA ARG A 38 -5.20 -9.46 3.78
C ARG A 38 -3.70 -9.76 3.61
N ARG A 39 -3.31 -10.35 2.48
CA ARG A 39 -1.89 -10.64 2.17
C ARG A 39 -1.11 -9.35 1.89
N ALA A 40 -1.67 -8.42 1.13
CA ALA A 40 -1.08 -7.12 0.88
C ALA A 40 -0.80 -6.40 2.21
N ALA A 41 -1.81 -6.29 3.09
CA ALA A 41 -1.65 -5.68 4.41
C ALA A 41 -0.59 -6.40 5.28
N THR A 42 -0.48 -7.72 5.17
CA THR A 42 0.57 -8.48 5.87
C THR A 42 1.95 -8.14 5.33
N LEU A 43 2.14 -8.12 4.00
CA LEU A 43 3.42 -7.79 3.41
C LEU A 43 3.83 -6.34 3.70
N THR A 44 2.88 -5.40 3.69
CA THR A 44 3.13 -4.01 4.08
C THR A 44 3.64 -3.92 5.51
N VAL A 45 2.99 -4.60 6.47
CA VAL A 45 3.47 -4.62 7.86
C VAL A 45 4.86 -5.23 7.99
N GLU A 46 5.15 -6.33 7.29
CA GLU A 46 6.49 -6.92 7.36
C GLU A 46 7.57 -6.03 6.72
N LEU A 47 7.24 -5.31 5.64
CA LEU A 47 8.12 -4.28 5.07
C LEU A 47 8.36 -3.13 6.05
N GLU A 48 7.31 -2.59 6.69
CA GLU A 48 7.42 -1.55 7.74
C GLU A 48 8.35 -2.00 8.88
N ARG A 49 8.28 -3.29 9.27
CA ARG A 49 9.16 -3.86 10.30
C ARG A 49 10.60 -4.02 9.84
N MET A 50 10.83 -4.34 8.58
CA MET A 50 12.18 -4.36 8.01
C MET A 50 12.76 -2.94 7.98
N GLU A 51 11.97 -1.95 7.60
CA GLU A 51 12.37 -0.53 7.61
C GLU A 51 12.72 -0.03 9.02
N GLU A 52 11.92 -0.40 10.03
CA GLU A 52 12.23 -0.08 11.43
C GLU A 52 13.57 -0.69 11.87
N ARG A 53 13.85 -1.94 11.45
CA ARG A 53 15.14 -2.57 11.71
C ARG A 53 16.28 -1.85 11.00
N PHE A 54 16.13 -1.51 9.73
CA PHE A 54 17.15 -0.77 8.97
C PHE A 54 17.46 0.58 9.61
N ALA A 55 16.43 1.28 10.10
CA ALA A 55 16.60 2.55 10.81
C ALA A 55 17.30 2.38 12.16
N THR A 56 16.98 1.31 12.89
CA THR A 56 17.57 1.02 14.21
C THR A 56 19.03 0.59 14.09
N ASP A 57 19.33 -0.27 13.13
CA ASP A 57 20.66 -0.81 12.88
C ASP A 57 21.55 0.21 12.11
N GLY A 58 20.93 1.23 11.49
CA GLY A 58 21.59 2.29 10.73
C GLY A 58 21.94 1.88 9.29
N GLU A 59 21.80 0.61 8.95
CA GLU A 59 22.03 0.05 7.63
C GLU A 59 21.17 -1.20 7.40
N ALA A 60 21.05 -1.60 6.13
CA ALA A 60 20.50 -2.89 5.73
C ALA A 60 21.65 -3.74 5.18
N ASP A 61 21.78 -4.97 5.67
CA ASP A 61 22.66 -5.94 5.02
C ASP A 61 22.11 -6.36 3.64
N ALA A 62 22.97 -6.99 2.83
CA ALA A 62 22.63 -7.35 1.46
C ALA A 62 21.46 -8.34 1.36
N ASP A 63 21.36 -9.29 2.29
CA ASP A 63 20.32 -10.32 2.28
C ASP A 63 18.96 -9.72 2.69
N ALA A 64 18.96 -8.83 3.67
CA ALA A 64 17.78 -8.12 4.11
C ALA A 64 17.28 -7.15 3.03
N LEU A 65 18.19 -6.48 2.31
CA LEU A 65 17.84 -5.62 1.19
C LEU A 65 17.26 -6.41 0.01
N ASP A 66 17.83 -7.58 -0.31
CA ASP A 66 17.27 -8.48 -1.33
C ASP A 66 15.87 -8.98 -0.94
N LEU A 67 15.69 -9.41 0.31
CA LEU A 67 14.40 -9.84 0.82
C LEU A 67 13.37 -8.70 0.77
N TYR A 68 13.77 -7.48 1.14
CA TYR A 68 12.91 -6.30 1.08
C TYR A 68 12.48 -6.01 -0.36
N SER A 69 13.42 -6.05 -1.31
CA SER A 69 13.17 -5.83 -2.73
C SER A 69 12.19 -6.85 -3.31
N ARG A 70 12.41 -8.16 -3.05
CA ARG A 70 11.51 -9.23 -3.52
C ARG A 70 10.12 -9.14 -2.90
N THR A 71 10.04 -8.82 -1.62
CA THR A 71 8.77 -8.65 -0.90
C THR A 71 8.00 -7.45 -1.42
N SER A 72 8.68 -6.31 -1.66
CA SER A 72 8.11 -5.11 -2.28
C SER A 72 7.57 -5.39 -3.68
N GLY A 73 8.33 -6.12 -4.50
CA GLY A 73 7.87 -6.55 -5.82
C GLY A 73 6.64 -7.46 -5.77
N ASN A 74 6.54 -8.32 -4.75
CA ASN A 74 5.36 -9.15 -4.54
C ASN A 74 4.14 -8.35 -4.08
N LEU A 75 4.35 -7.39 -3.16
CA LEU A 75 3.30 -6.47 -2.73
C LEU A 75 2.73 -5.70 -3.93
N ARG A 76 3.59 -5.14 -4.79
CA ARG A 76 3.14 -4.44 -6.00
C ARG A 76 2.22 -5.31 -6.86
N ARG A 77 2.61 -6.56 -7.14
CA ARG A 77 1.79 -7.49 -7.95
C ARG A 77 0.44 -7.81 -7.29
N LEU A 78 0.40 -7.94 -5.96
CA LEU A 78 -0.86 -8.14 -5.24
C LEU A 78 -1.79 -6.93 -5.36
N LEU A 79 -1.25 -5.71 -5.22
CA LEU A 79 -2.01 -4.47 -5.35
C LEU A 79 -2.51 -4.25 -6.78
N GLU A 80 -1.67 -4.51 -7.78
CA GLU A 80 -2.05 -4.50 -9.20
C GLU A 80 -3.18 -5.49 -9.50
N ALA A 81 -3.12 -6.71 -8.95
CA ALA A 81 -4.12 -7.74 -9.16
C ALA A 81 -5.52 -7.37 -8.63
N ILE A 82 -5.60 -6.50 -7.61
CA ILE A 82 -6.87 -5.97 -7.08
C ILE A 82 -7.20 -4.58 -7.63
N GLY A 83 -6.47 -4.08 -8.63
CA GLY A 83 -6.74 -2.77 -9.25
C GLY A 83 -6.32 -1.56 -8.43
N LEU A 84 -5.56 -1.74 -7.35
CA LEU A 84 -4.94 -0.66 -6.57
C LEU A 84 -3.60 -0.28 -7.19
N THR A 85 -3.65 0.29 -8.39
CA THR A 85 -2.50 0.96 -9.00
C THR A 85 -2.54 2.44 -8.66
N GLY A 86 -1.37 3.06 -8.43
CA GLY A 86 -1.31 4.50 -8.20
C GLY A 86 -1.93 5.23 -9.39
N ARG A 87 -3.17 5.69 -9.26
CA ARG A 87 -3.81 6.51 -10.30
C ARG A 87 -2.98 7.76 -10.42
N ALA A 88 -2.39 8.01 -11.59
CA ALA A 88 -1.86 9.32 -11.91
C ALA A 88 -3.00 10.32 -11.66
N ARG A 89 -2.80 11.24 -10.72
CA ARG A 89 -3.74 12.35 -10.51
C ARG A 89 -3.84 13.09 -11.83
N ASP A 90 -5.03 13.21 -12.39
CA ASP A 90 -5.25 14.06 -13.55
C ASP A 90 -4.97 15.50 -13.13
N VAL A 91 -3.84 16.02 -13.60
CA VAL A 91 -3.39 17.40 -13.37
C VAL A 91 -3.76 18.30 -14.55
N THR A 92 -4.59 17.84 -15.49
CA THR A 92 -5.08 18.67 -16.59
C THR A 92 -5.78 19.90 -15.99
N PRO A 93 -5.23 21.11 -16.15
CA PRO A 93 -5.87 22.31 -15.65
C PRO A 93 -7.22 22.47 -16.34
N ALA A 94 -8.24 22.91 -15.60
CA ALA A 94 -9.51 23.28 -16.22
C ALA A 94 -9.27 24.37 -17.28
N LEU A 95 -10.04 24.32 -18.38
CA LEU A 95 -9.91 25.31 -19.47
C LEU A 95 -10.03 26.75 -18.96
N SER A 96 -10.84 27.00 -17.93
CA SER A 96 -10.95 28.29 -17.25
C SER A 96 -9.61 28.81 -16.72
N THR A 97 -8.81 27.96 -16.07
CA THR A 97 -7.48 28.30 -15.55
C THR A 97 -6.49 28.63 -16.68
N CYS A 98 -6.64 28.02 -17.86
CA CYS A 98 -5.81 28.31 -19.03
C CYS A 98 -6.20 29.65 -19.69
N ILE A 99 -7.48 30.00 -19.71
CA ILE A 99 -7.98 31.25 -20.30
C ILE A 99 -7.52 32.44 -19.45
N GLU A 100 -7.59 32.34 -18.12
CA GLU A 100 -7.14 33.39 -17.21
C GLU A 100 -5.63 33.67 -17.31
N ARG A 101 -4.81 32.63 -17.52
CA ARG A 101 -3.35 32.74 -17.63
C ARG A 101 -2.85 33.37 -18.95
N ARG A 102 -3.72 33.49 -19.96
CA ARG A 102 -3.36 34.06 -21.27
C ARG A 102 -3.66 35.56 -21.39
N LEU A 103 -4.44 36.12 -20.47
CA LEU A 103 -4.88 37.52 -20.49
C LEU A 103 -4.03 38.45 -19.61
N THR A 104 -2.93 37.94 -19.06
CA THR A 104 -1.88 38.67 -18.32
C THR A 104 -0.55 38.54 -19.05
#